data_AF-B4VN41-F1
#
_entry.id   AF-B4VN41-F1
#
_cell.length_a   1.000
_cell.length_b   1.000
_cell.length_c   1.000
_cell.angle_alpha   90.00
_cell.angle_beta   90.00
_cell.angle_gamma   90.00
#
_symmetry.space_group_name_H-M   'P 1'
#
loop_
_entity.id
_entity.type
_entity.pdbx_description
1 polymer ?
#
loop_
_entity_poly.entity_id
_entity_poly.type
_entity_poly.pdbx_seq_one_letter_code
_entity_poly.pdbx_strand_id
1 'polypeptide(L)' 'MLEYNPSDCLPCAEELPDSDDTPVDNELQDLIPSLLKAVLALLWEKRWDWFFGVDMAIYYHAKEPAIVPDGFLSVG' A
#
# COMPACT_ATOMS: atom_id res chain seq x y z
N MET A 1 -0.59 -2.66 26.05
CA MET A 1 -1.68 -1.66 26.19
C MET A 1 -1.00 -0.33 26.36
N LEU A 2 -1.38 0.70 25.60
CA LEU A 2 -0.74 2.01 25.64
C LEU A 2 -1.05 2.67 26.99
N GLU A 3 -0.03 3.08 27.75
CA GLU A 3 -0.23 3.86 28.98
C GLU A 3 -0.50 5.31 28.58
N TYR A 4 -1.76 5.74 28.69
CA TYR A 4 -2.19 7.09 28.32
C TYR A 4 -2.46 7.91 29.59
N ASN A 5 -1.70 9.00 29.78
CA ASN A 5 -1.94 9.99 30.81
C ASN A 5 -2.56 11.25 30.18
N PRO A 6 -3.80 11.64 30.55
CA PRO A 6 -4.49 12.81 29.99
C PRO A 6 -3.80 14.16 30.24
N SER A 7 -2.80 14.18 31.13
CA SER A 7 -2.04 15.37 31.51
C SER A 7 -0.84 15.60 30.59
N ASP A 8 -0.46 14.59 29.81
CA ASP A 8 0.67 14.68 28.88
C ASP A 8 0.20 15.40 27.62
N CYS A 9 1.05 16.27 27.06
CA CYS A 9 0.78 16.84 25.74
C CYS A 9 0.76 15.69 24.72
N LEU A 10 -0.22 15.73 23.80
CA LEU A 10 -0.20 14.84 22.65
C LEU A 10 1.10 15.09 21.86
N PRO A 11 1.75 14.05 21.33
CA PRO A 11 2.95 14.21 20.51
C PRO A 11 2.65 15.14 19.34
N CYS A 12 3.59 16.04 19.04
CA CYS A 12 3.60 16.81 17.81
C CYS A 12 3.79 15.88 16.60
N ALA A 13 3.47 16.35 15.40
CA ALA A 13 3.62 15.56 14.18
C ALA A 13 5.07 15.03 14.01
N GLU A 14 6.07 15.79 14.46
CA GLU A 14 7.48 15.43 14.41
C GLU A 14 7.90 14.36 15.45
N GLU A 15 7.07 14.12 16.48
CA GLU A 15 7.29 13.17 17.57
C GLU A 15 6.53 11.86 17.36
N LEU A 16 5.71 11.78 16.31
CA LEU A 16 5.03 10.56 15.92
C LEU A 16 6.04 9.54 15.36
N PRO A 17 5.81 8.23 15.55
CA PRO A 17 6.72 7.17 15.12
C PRO A 17 6.83 6.99 13.59
N ASP A 18 6.14 7.80 12.80
CA ASP A 18 6.36 7.97 11.36
C ASP A 18 7.62 8.83 11.04
N SER A 19 8.25 9.38 12.07
CA SER A 19 9.48 10.20 12.03
C SER A 19 10.78 9.37 11.98
N ASP A 20 10.73 8.08 11.63
CA ASP A 20 11.93 7.23 11.48
C ASP A 20 12.53 7.26 10.06
N ASP A 21 12.11 8.23 9.24
CA ASP A 21 12.46 8.40 7.81
C ASP A 21 12.21 7.15 6.96
N THR A 22 11.56 6.11 7.50
CA THR A 22 11.13 4.98 6.70
C THR A 22 9.86 5.40 5.96
N PRO A 23 9.80 5.23 4.62
CA PRO A 23 8.59 5.52 3.87
C PRO A 23 7.49 4.58 4.39
N VAL A 24 6.59 5.13 5.20
CA VAL A 24 5.38 4.43 5.62
C VAL A 24 4.29 4.68 4.59
N ASP A 25 3.50 3.64 4.31
CA ASP A 25 2.31 3.78 3.52
C ASP A 25 1.38 4.77 4.23
N ASN A 26 0.91 5.75 3.48
CA ASN A 26 -0.15 6.63 3.94
C ASN A 26 -1.48 6.17 3.33
N GLU A 27 -2.59 6.62 3.91
CA GLU A 27 -3.93 6.20 3.46
C GLU A 27 -4.17 6.48 1.96
N LEU A 28 -3.52 7.49 1.37
CA LEU A 28 -3.63 7.75 -0.07
C LEU A 28 -2.90 6.68 -0.91
N GLN A 29 -1.77 6.17 -0.43
CA GLN A 29 -1.05 5.06 -1.07
C GLN A 29 -1.90 3.79 -1.12
N ASP A 30 -2.81 3.57 -0.16
CA ASP A 30 -3.79 2.46 -0.20
C ASP A 30 -5.02 2.77 -1.07
N LEU A 31 -5.57 3.98 -0.94
CA LEU A 31 -6.84 4.38 -1.56
C LEU A 31 -6.74 4.44 -3.09
N ILE A 32 -5.64 4.98 -3.62
CA ILE A 32 -5.45 5.16 -5.06
C ILE A 32 -5.43 3.81 -5.83
N PRO A 33 -4.57 2.82 -5.50
CA PRO A 33 -4.56 1.53 -6.18
C PRO A 33 -5.85 0.75 -5.97
N SER A 34 -6.48 0.87 -4.80
CA SER A 34 -7.79 0.27 -4.52
C SER A 34 -8.89 0.84 -5.42
N LEU A 35 -8.94 2.17 -5.59
CA LEU A 35 -9.88 2.83 -6.50
C LEU A 35 -9.65 2.38 -7.95
N LEU A 36 -8.39 2.33 -8.39
CA LEU A 36 -8.05 1.88 -9.74
C LEU A 36 -8.49 0.43 -9.97
N LYS A 37 -8.23 -0.48 -9.03
CA LYS A 37 -8.69 -1.87 -9.10
C LYS A 37 -10.21 -1.96 -9.25
N ALA A 38 -10.96 -1.16 -8.50
CA ALA A 38 -12.42 -1.14 -8.60
C ALA A 38 -12.90 -0.62 -9.98
N VAL A 39 -12.29 0.44 -10.50
CA VAL A 39 -12.58 0.98 -11.83
C VAL A 39 -12.30 -0.06 -12.92
N LEU A 40 -11.15 -0.75 -12.84
CA LEU A 40 -10.81 -1.82 -13.77
C LEU A 40 -11.81 -2.97 -13.71
N ALA A 41 -12.22 -3.41 -12.52
CA ALA A 41 -13.22 -4.45 -12.36
C ALA A 41 -14.58 -4.09 -13.00
N LEU A 42 -14.98 -2.82 -12.93
CA LEU A 42 -16.20 -2.33 -13.58
C LEU A 42 -16.06 -2.30 -15.11
N LEU A 43 -14.94 -1.79 -15.63
CA LEU A 43 -14.70 -1.68 -17.07
C LEU A 43 -14.47 -3.04 -17.74
N TRP A 44 -13.89 -3.98 -17.00
CA TRP A 44 -13.42 -5.27 -17.49
C TRP A 44 -14.22 -6.44 -16.90
N GLU A 45 -15.50 -6.24 -16.57
CA GLU A 45 -16.39 -7.26 -16.01
C GLU A 45 -16.38 -8.59 -16.81
N LYS A 46 -16.29 -8.50 -18.14
CA LYS A 46 -16.31 -9.67 -19.04
C LYS A 46 -14.92 -10.21 -19.39
N ARG A 47 -13.86 -9.57 -18.90
CA ARG A 47 -12.47 -9.91 -19.19
C ARG A 47 -11.90 -10.67 -18.00
N TRP A 48 -11.32 -11.84 -18.28
CA TRP A 48 -10.83 -12.77 -17.24
C TRP A 48 -9.30 -12.97 -17.27
N ASP A 49 -8.62 -12.41 -18.27
CA ASP A 49 -7.17 -12.50 -18.50
C ASP A 49 -6.42 -11.32 -17.88
N TRP A 50 -6.75 -10.91 -16.66
CA TRP A 50 -6.06 -9.82 -15.99
C TRP A 50 -6.00 -10.00 -14.47
N PHE A 51 -5.00 -9.37 -13.87
CA PHE A 51 -4.79 -9.36 -12.42
C PHE A 51 -4.25 -8.01 -12.00
N PHE A 52 -4.82 -7.42 -10.94
CA PHE A 52 -4.30 -6.20 -10.33
C PHE A 52 -3.88 -6.49 -8.88
N GLY A 53 -2.57 -6.43 -8.65
CA GLY A 53 -1.93 -6.61 -7.34
C GLY A 53 -1.65 -5.26 -6.68
N VAL A 54 -1.77 -5.23 -5.36
CA VAL A 54 -1.48 -4.08 -4.47
C VAL A 54 -0.59 -4.63 -3.36
N ASP A 55 0.50 -3.94 -3.04
CA ASP A 55 1.52 -4.31 -2.03
C ASP A 55 1.99 -5.76 -2.12
N MET A 56 2.11 -6.24 -3.36
CA MET A 56 2.40 -7.64 -3.64
C MET A 56 3.77 -7.82 -4.26
N ALA A 57 4.56 -8.69 -3.63
CA ALA A 57 5.90 -9.05 -4.07
C ALA A 57 5.91 -9.71 -5.46
N ILE A 58 6.71 -9.15 -6.36
CA ILE A 58 6.99 -9.69 -7.70
C ILE A 58 8.42 -10.19 -7.74
N TYR A 59 8.59 -11.48 -8.06
CA TYR A 59 9.89 -12.09 -8.28
C TYR A 59 10.15 -12.21 -9.79
N TYR A 60 11.13 -11.45 -10.29
CA TYR A 60 11.58 -11.57 -11.68
C TYR A 60 12.80 -12.50 -11.82
N HIS A 61 13.54 -12.71 -10.73
CA HIS A 61 14.68 -13.63 -10.67
C HIS A 61 14.76 -14.27 -9.29
N ALA A 62 14.90 -15.60 -9.22
CA ALA A 62 14.81 -16.36 -7.97
C ALA A 62 15.89 -16.03 -6.92
N LYS A 63 16.97 -15.36 -7.32
CA LYS A 63 18.07 -14.96 -6.42
C LYS A 63 18.07 -13.46 -6.11
N GLU A 64 17.22 -12.69 -6.78
CA GLU A 64 17.10 -11.25 -6.52
C GLU A 64 15.98 -11.00 -5.51
N PRO A 65 16.08 -9.94 -4.69
CA PRO A 65 14.98 -9.51 -3.84
C PRO A 65 13.71 -9.25 -4.66
N ALA A 66 12.55 -9.50 -4.06
CA ALA A 66 11.29 -9.15 -4.68
C ALA A 66 11.14 -7.63 -4.81
N ILE A 67 10.44 -7.21 -5.86
CA ILE A 67 9.99 -5.83 -6.03
C ILE A 67 8.58 -5.77 -5.46
N VAL A 68 8.31 -4.79 -4.59
CA VAL A 68 6.98 -4.56 -4.02
C VAL A 68 6.52 -3.18 -4.49
N PRO A 69 5.72 -3.10 -5.57
CA PRO A 69 5.13 -1.84 -6.00
C PRO A 69 3.79 -1.59 -5.28
N ASP A 70 3.44 -0.32 -5.13
CA ASP A 70 2.13 0.14 -4.62
C ASP A 70 0.96 -0.43 -5.46
N GLY A 71 1.21 -0.72 -6.73
CA GLY A 71 0.28 -1.49 -7.54
C GLY A 71 0.85 -1.90 -8.90
N PHE A 72 0.39 -3.03 -9.42
CA PHE A 72 0.71 -3.47 -10.77
C PHE A 72 -0.47 -4.14 -11.45
N LEU A 73 -0.51 -3.99 -12.77
CA LEU A 73 -1.50 -4.64 -13.64
C LEU A 73 -0.80 -5.66 -14.53
N SER A 74 -1.21 -6.92 -14.42
CA SER A 74 -0.86 -8.00 -15.35
C SER A 74 -2.03 -8.28 -16.29
N VAL A 75 -1.75 -8.49 -17.57
CA VAL A 75 -2.74 -8.76 -18.62
C VAL A 75 -2.20 -9.85 -19.54
N GLY A 76 -3.00 -10.90 -19.77
CA GLY A 76 -2.68 -11.98 -20.72
C GLY A 76 -2.01 -13.20 -20.09
#